data_AF-A0A960F0J5-F1
#
_entry.id   AF-A0A960F0J5-F1
#
_cell.length_a   1.000
_cell.length_b   1.000
_cell.length_c   1.000
_cell.angle_alpha   90.00
_cell.angle_beta   90.00
_cell.angle_gamma   90.00
#
_symmetry.space_group_name_H-M   'P 1'
#
loop_
_entity.id
_entity.type
_entity.pdbx_description
1 polymer ?
#
loop_
_entity_poly.entity_id
_entity_poly.type
_entity_poly.pdbx_seq_one_letter_code
_entity_poly.pdbx_strand_id
1 'polypeptide(L)'
;MTELADALADALGASRVDHLTRLSGGASRETFRFEADGRPLILQRQRAGDVRDMGVEAAVVRAAHANGVPSAELVASSTEPSEIGSAYMVLSLVEGETIARKILRDEPFAHARSVLAGQFGTALARIHATDVSAVDGLQEQDQVAMYRATLDSFGHPHPAFELAFRWLDAHRPAGTRRTLVHGDFRLGNVMVD
;
A
#
# COMPACT_ATOMS: atom_id res chain seq x y z
N MET A 1 8.06 19.34 -15.64
CA MET A 1 8.96 18.42 -14.90
C MET A 1 9.90 19.19 -14.00
N THR A 2 10.49 20.30 -14.46
CA THR A 2 11.29 21.21 -13.62
C THR A 2 10.54 21.70 -12.38
N GLU A 3 9.32 22.22 -12.52
CA GLU A 3 8.49 22.67 -11.38
C GLU A 3 8.25 21.56 -10.34
N LEU A 4 8.04 20.31 -10.77
CA LEU A 4 7.86 19.18 -9.84
C LEU A 4 9.16 18.80 -9.13
N ALA A 5 10.31 18.92 -9.81
CA ALA A 5 11.61 18.66 -9.19
C ALA A 5 11.95 19.72 -8.13
N ASP A 6 11.67 21.00 -8.42
CA ASP A 6 11.87 22.10 -7.47
C ASP A 6 10.97 21.93 -6.24
N ALA A 7 9.68 21.67 -6.44
CA ALA A 7 8.74 21.43 -5.34
C ALA A 7 9.14 20.21 -4.48
N LEU A 8 9.68 19.16 -5.09
CA LEU A 8 10.21 18.00 -4.35
C LEU A 8 11.48 18.35 -3.57
N ALA A 9 12.38 19.17 -4.14
CA ALA A 9 13.58 19.62 -3.45
C ALA A 9 13.22 20.40 -2.19
N ASP A 10 12.28 21.35 -2.29
CA ASP A 10 11.78 22.14 -1.17
C ASP A 10 11.13 21.27 -0.09
N ALA A 11 10.24 20.34 -0.49
CA ALA A 11 9.55 19.46 0.44
C ALA A 11 10.48 18.49 1.19
N LEU A 12 11.62 18.15 0.60
CA LEU A 12 12.61 17.23 1.17
C LEU A 12 13.78 17.96 1.84
N GLY A 13 13.86 19.30 1.70
CA GLY A 13 15.05 20.06 2.09
C GLY A 13 16.31 19.63 1.34
N ALA A 14 16.16 19.13 0.11
CA ALA A 14 17.25 18.64 -0.72
C ALA A 14 17.87 19.78 -1.53
N SER A 15 19.17 19.71 -1.79
CA SER A 15 19.86 20.70 -2.63
C SER A 15 19.54 20.52 -4.11
N ARG A 16 19.26 19.29 -4.54
CA ARG A 16 18.95 18.95 -5.92
C ARG A 16 18.07 17.72 -6.03
N VAL A 17 17.17 17.74 -7.02
CA VAL A 17 16.39 16.58 -7.47
C VAL A 17 16.75 16.27 -8.92
N ASP A 18 17.20 15.04 -9.17
CA ASP A 18 17.60 14.54 -10.48
C ASP A 18 16.80 13.30 -10.90
N HIS A 19 16.99 12.88 -12.15
CA HIS A 19 16.50 11.60 -12.69
C HIS A 19 14.97 11.38 -12.53
N LEU A 20 14.22 12.46 -12.36
CA LEU A 20 12.76 12.42 -12.22
C LEU A 20 12.13 11.78 -13.46
N THR A 21 11.57 10.61 -13.29
CA THR A 21 11.00 9.80 -14.38
C THR A 21 9.68 9.24 -13.93
N ARG A 22 8.63 9.48 -14.73
CA ARG A 22 7.33 8.87 -14.50
C ARG A 22 7.38 7.38 -14.83
N LEU A 23 6.94 6.53 -13.90
CA LEU A 23 6.85 5.10 -14.12
C LEU A 23 5.53 4.74 -14.82
N SER A 24 5.59 3.78 -15.74
CA SER A 24 4.41 3.18 -16.35
C SER A 24 3.88 2.09 -15.41
N GLY A 25 2.73 2.37 -14.78
CA GLY A 25 2.11 1.44 -13.83
C GLY A 25 1.59 2.15 -12.59
N GLY A 26 0.40 1.75 -12.14
CA GLY A 26 -0.35 2.41 -11.08
C GLY A 26 -1.76 2.73 -11.58
N ALA A 27 -2.71 1.82 -11.36
CA ALA A 27 -4.10 2.04 -11.77
C ALA A 27 -4.72 3.21 -10.98
N SER A 28 -4.25 3.43 -9.76
CA SER A 28 -4.78 4.37 -8.77
C SER A 28 -4.05 5.70 -8.71
N ARG A 29 -2.72 5.71 -8.86
CA ARG A 29 -1.85 6.86 -8.57
C ARG A 29 -0.96 7.22 -9.76
N GLU A 30 -0.33 8.39 -9.68
CA GLU A 30 0.84 8.69 -10.49
C GLU A 30 2.10 8.38 -9.67
N THR A 31 3.00 7.59 -10.25
CA THR A 31 4.24 7.16 -9.59
C THR A 31 5.44 7.69 -10.37
N PHE A 32 6.39 8.27 -9.66
CA PHE A 32 7.64 8.77 -10.22
C PHE A 32 8.83 8.19 -9.45
N ARG A 33 9.89 7.84 -10.17
CA ARG A 33 11.21 7.58 -9.60
C ARG A 33 12.06 8.85 -9.74
N PHE A 34 12.85 9.17 -8.73
CA PHE A 34 13.79 10.30 -8.77
C PHE A 34 14.91 10.08 -7.77
N GLU A 35 15.90 10.96 -7.80
CA GLU A 35 16.97 11.02 -6.80
C GLU A 35 16.96 12.41 -6.14
N ALA A 36 17.07 12.46 -4.81
CA ALA A 36 17.25 13.69 -4.05
C ALA A 36 18.62 13.62 -3.35
N ASP A 37 19.54 14.52 -3.70
CA ASP A 37 20.93 14.51 -3.22
C ASP A 37 21.60 13.12 -3.31
N GLY A 38 21.32 12.39 -4.40
CA GLY A 38 21.82 11.03 -4.65
C GLY A 38 21.07 9.89 -3.94
N ARG A 39 20.05 10.19 -3.13
CA ARG A 39 19.18 9.18 -2.51
C ARG A 39 18.05 8.79 -3.48
N PRO A 40 17.91 7.51 -3.89
CA PRO A 40 16.83 7.07 -4.77
C PRO A 40 15.49 7.00 -4.02
N LEU A 41 14.47 7.62 -4.60
CA LEU A 41 13.14 7.79 -4.00
C LEU A 41 12.02 7.51 -5.01
N ILE A 42 10.85 7.20 -4.46
CA ILE A 42 9.60 7.04 -5.19
C ILE A 42 8.61 8.09 -4.69
N LEU A 43 8.07 8.90 -5.60
CA LEU A 43 6.90 9.73 -5.36
C LEU A 43 5.65 8.96 -5.78
N GLN A 44 4.69 8.85 -4.89
CA GLN A 44 3.31 8.52 -5.23
C GLN A 44 2.44 9.73 -4.95
N ARG A 45 1.68 10.19 -5.95
CA ARG A 45 0.71 11.26 -5.77
C ARG A 45 -0.68 10.88 -6.25
N GLN A 46 -1.68 11.45 -5.59
CA GLN A 46 -3.09 11.23 -5.88
C GLN A 46 -3.45 11.77 -7.27
N ARG A 47 -4.30 11.05 -7.99
CA ARG A 47 -4.86 11.56 -9.26
C ARG A 47 -6.00 12.52 -8.98
N ALA A 48 -6.21 13.49 -9.86
CA ALA A 48 -7.37 14.37 -9.80
C ALA A 48 -8.67 13.55 -9.80
N GLY A 49 -9.55 13.84 -8.83
CA GLY A 49 -10.84 13.15 -8.66
C GLY A 49 -10.80 11.84 -7.86
N ASP A 50 -9.63 11.39 -7.40
CA ASP A 50 -9.53 10.29 -6.44
C ASP A 50 -9.88 10.81 -5.03
N VAL A 51 -10.70 10.05 -4.29
CA VAL A 51 -11.21 10.43 -2.95
C VAL A 51 -10.57 9.60 -1.82
N ARG A 52 -9.60 8.73 -2.14
CA ARG A 52 -8.90 7.94 -1.13
C ARG A 52 -8.06 8.80 -0.20
N ASP A 53 -8.05 8.42 1.07
CA ASP A 53 -7.23 9.08 2.09
C ASP A 53 -5.79 8.55 2.06
N MET A 54 -4.89 9.29 1.42
CA MET A 54 -3.46 8.98 1.44
C MET A 54 -2.79 9.25 2.79
N GLY A 55 -3.40 10.07 3.66
CA GLY A 55 -2.88 10.40 4.99
C GLY A 55 -2.92 9.20 5.92
N VAL A 56 -4.06 8.49 5.97
CA VAL A 56 -4.19 7.24 6.73
C VAL A 56 -3.16 6.21 6.27
N GLU A 57 -3.01 6.03 4.95
CA GLU A 57 -2.03 5.07 4.41
C GLU A 57 -0.59 5.45 4.78
N ALA A 58 -0.23 6.73 4.69
CA ALA A 58 1.09 7.23 5.10
C ALA A 58 1.37 6.91 6.58
N ALA A 59 0.40 7.16 7.46
CA ALA A 59 0.52 6.89 8.88
C ALA A 59 0.66 5.38 9.16
N VAL A 60 -0.11 4.53 8.49
CA VAL A 60 0.01 3.06 8.60
C VAL A 60 1.37 2.57 8.11
N VAL A 61 1.84 3.04 6.95
CA VAL A 61 3.15 2.65 6.40
C VAL A 61 4.28 3.05 7.36
N ARG A 62 4.21 4.25 7.93
CA ARG A 62 5.18 4.74 8.93
C ARG A 62 5.20 3.85 10.17
N ALA A 63 4.03 3.54 10.74
CA ALA A 63 3.91 2.69 11.92
C ALA A 63 4.40 1.26 11.66
N ALA A 64 4.03 0.69 10.50
CA ALA A 64 4.43 -0.65 10.10
C ALA A 64 5.96 -0.74 9.91
N HIS A 65 6.57 0.21 9.22
CA HIS A 65 8.02 0.28 9.04
C HIS A 65 8.74 0.40 10.39
N ALA A 66 8.26 1.27 11.30
CA ALA A 66 8.80 1.41 12.65
C ALA A 66 8.70 0.12 13.47
N ASN A 67 7.67 -0.71 13.23
CA ASN A 67 7.52 -2.04 13.83
C ASN A 67 8.32 -3.15 13.09
N GLY A 68 9.19 -2.77 12.15
CA GLY A 68 10.07 -3.68 11.43
C GLY A 68 9.39 -4.47 10.32
N VAL A 69 8.19 -4.11 9.87
CA VAL A 69 7.63 -4.69 8.64
C VAL A 69 8.60 -4.39 7.49
N PRO A 70 8.94 -5.37 6.62
CA PRO A 70 9.79 -5.14 5.46
C PRO A 70 9.02 -4.34 4.40
N SER A 71 8.92 -3.03 4.61
CA SER A 71 8.26 -2.07 3.72
C SER A 71 9.22 -0.95 3.35
N ALA A 72 8.88 -0.17 2.33
CA ALA A 72 9.59 1.08 2.05
C ALA A 72 9.46 2.05 3.23
N GLU A 73 10.51 2.82 3.49
CA GLU A 73 10.51 3.90 4.47
C GLU A 73 9.73 5.09 3.92
N LEU A 74 8.82 5.64 4.72
CA LEU A 74 8.13 6.89 4.39
C LEU A 74 9.02 8.09 4.73
N VAL A 75 9.50 8.78 3.70
CA VAL A 75 10.41 9.94 3.81
C VAL A 75 9.62 11.23 4.04
N ALA A 76 8.59 11.47 3.24
CA ALA A 76 7.72 12.64 3.36
C ALA A 76 6.29 12.30 2.92
N SER A 77 5.31 13.05 3.41
CA SER A 77 3.91 12.92 2.99
C SER A 77 3.14 14.19 3.30
N SER A 78 2.16 14.52 2.48
CA SER A 78 1.22 15.61 2.74
C SER A 78 -0.16 15.27 2.18
N THR A 79 -1.20 15.71 2.88
CA THR A 79 -2.59 15.77 2.39
C THR A 79 -3.03 17.19 2.05
N GLU A 80 -2.16 18.18 2.28
CA GLU A 80 -2.40 19.57 1.91
C GLU A 80 -2.04 19.80 0.43
N PRO A 81 -2.93 20.47 -0.34
CA PRO A 81 -2.65 20.80 -1.73
C PRO A 81 -1.35 21.60 -1.88
N SER A 82 -0.51 21.17 -2.82
CA SER A 82 0.78 21.77 -3.13
C SER A 82 1.12 21.64 -4.61
N GLU A 83 2.24 22.20 -5.03
CA GLU A 83 2.77 22.04 -6.40
C GLU A 83 3.09 20.59 -6.76
N ILE A 84 3.32 19.71 -5.76
CA ILE A 84 3.52 18.28 -5.96
C ILE A 84 2.19 17.59 -6.34
N GLY A 85 1.08 18.01 -5.71
CA GLY A 85 -0.26 17.46 -5.91
C GLY A 85 -1.19 17.71 -4.73
N SER A 86 -2.42 17.18 -4.81
CA SER A 86 -3.43 17.30 -3.76
C SER A 86 -3.10 16.47 -2.51
N ALA A 87 -2.49 15.32 -2.69
CA ALA A 87 -1.87 14.52 -1.64
C ALA A 87 -0.76 13.66 -2.22
N TYR A 88 0.28 13.40 -1.44
CA TYR A 88 1.41 12.61 -1.87
C TYR A 88 2.12 11.90 -0.72
N MET A 89 2.91 10.89 -1.09
CA MET A 89 3.91 10.25 -0.26
C MET A 89 5.21 10.10 -1.06
N VAL A 90 6.34 10.35 -0.40
CA VAL A 90 7.69 10.06 -0.89
C VAL A 90 8.24 8.92 -0.05
N LEU A 91 8.64 7.84 -0.72
CA LEU A 91 9.15 6.63 -0.09
C LEU A 91 10.58 6.33 -0.55
N SER A 92 11.35 5.62 0.29
CA SER A 92 12.60 5.02 -0.15
C SER A 92 12.36 4.10 -1.34
N LEU A 93 13.26 4.11 -2.30
CA LEU A 93 13.20 3.14 -3.37
C LEU A 93 13.59 1.74 -2.87
N VAL A 94 12.75 0.75 -3.16
CA VAL A 94 13.03 -0.67 -2.94
C VAL A 94 13.11 -1.33 -4.31
N GLU A 95 14.19 -2.07 -4.56
CA GLU A 95 14.38 -2.83 -5.80
C GLU A 95 13.85 -4.26 -5.61
N GLY A 96 13.36 -4.85 -6.69
CA GLY A 96 12.92 -6.24 -6.72
C GLY A 96 11.80 -6.51 -7.73
N GLU A 97 11.36 -7.75 -7.80
CA GLU A 97 10.36 -8.24 -8.74
C GLU A 97 8.99 -8.33 -8.07
N THR A 98 7.95 -7.93 -8.81
CA THR A 98 6.55 -7.93 -8.35
C THR A 98 5.64 -8.79 -9.23
N ILE A 99 6.15 -9.26 -10.38
CA ILE A 99 5.40 -10.12 -11.29
C ILE A 99 5.37 -11.54 -10.74
N ALA A 100 4.23 -11.90 -10.14
CA ALA A 100 3.99 -13.22 -9.54
C ALA A 100 4.37 -14.39 -10.46
N ARG A 101 4.11 -14.31 -11.77
CA ARG A 101 4.50 -15.36 -12.73
C ARG A 101 6.02 -15.61 -12.72
N LYS A 102 6.83 -14.55 -12.68
CA LYS A 102 8.29 -14.66 -12.69
C LYS A 102 8.79 -15.23 -11.37
N ILE A 103 8.32 -14.70 -10.25
CA ILE A 103 8.66 -15.19 -8.90
C ILE A 103 8.37 -16.70 -8.79
N LEU A 104 7.23 -17.14 -9.31
CA LEU A 104 6.79 -18.53 -9.21
C LEU A 104 7.45 -19.50 -10.19
N ARG A 105 8.11 -19.04 -11.26
CA ARG A 105 8.56 -19.92 -12.35
C ARG A 105 10.00 -19.70 -12.78
N ASP A 106 10.49 -18.47 -12.75
CA ASP A 106 11.79 -18.14 -13.29
C ASP A 106 12.88 -18.62 -12.33
N GLU A 107 13.99 -19.14 -12.88
CA GLU A 107 15.05 -19.80 -12.12
C GLU A 107 15.73 -18.92 -11.05
N PRO A 108 15.96 -17.61 -11.29
CA PRO A 108 16.56 -16.73 -10.27
C PRO A 108 15.81 -16.73 -8.93
N PHE A 109 14.50 -16.98 -8.93
CA PHE A 109 13.66 -16.99 -7.73
C PHE A 109 13.52 -18.39 -7.09
N ALA A 110 14.30 -19.40 -7.52
CA ALA A 110 14.24 -20.75 -6.95
C ALA A 110 14.48 -20.76 -5.44
N HIS A 111 15.49 -20.01 -4.98
CA HIS A 111 15.74 -19.88 -3.54
C HIS A 111 14.60 -19.13 -2.83
N ALA A 112 14.15 -17.99 -3.37
CA ALA A 112 13.03 -17.23 -2.81
C ALA A 112 11.80 -18.12 -2.59
N ARG A 113 11.41 -18.95 -3.57
CA ARG A 113 10.29 -19.90 -3.43
C ARG A 113 10.42 -20.86 -2.24
N SER A 114 11.64 -21.20 -1.84
CA SER A 114 11.88 -22.07 -0.67
C SER A 114 11.72 -21.37 0.68
N VAL A 115 11.83 -20.04 0.73
CA VAL A 115 11.82 -19.26 1.99
C VAL A 115 10.65 -18.29 2.12
N LEU A 116 10.01 -17.91 1.02
CA LEU A 116 8.98 -16.86 0.97
C LEU A 116 7.82 -17.12 1.93
N ALA A 117 7.37 -18.37 2.08
CA ALA A 117 6.28 -18.70 3.00
C ALA A 117 6.60 -18.30 4.46
N GLY A 118 7.83 -18.57 4.91
CA GLY A 118 8.30 -18.18 6.24
C GLY A 118 8.48 -16.67 6.38
N GLN A 119 9.00 -16.02 5.35
CA GLN A 119 9.15 -14.56 5.30
C GLN A 119 7.79 -13.85 5.30
N PHE A 120 6.79 -14.37 4.59
CA PHE A 120 5.41 -13.87 4.62
C PHE A 120 4.79 -14.04 6.00
N GLY A 121 4.97 -15.20 6.64
CA GLY A 121 4.52 -15.40 8.02
C GLY A 121 5.13 -14.37 8.98
N THR A 122 6.44 -14.10 8.82
CA THR A 122 7.14 -13.09 9.62
C THR A 122 6.62 -11.68 9.35
N ALA A 123 6.45 -11.30 8.08
CA ALA A 123 5.92 -9.99 7.69
C ALA A 123 4.49 -9.79 8.20
N LEU A 124 3.60 -10.76 8.01
CA LEU A 124 2.22 -10.72 8.50
C LEU A 124 2.16 -10.67 10.03
N ALA A 125 3.03 -11.41 10.73
CA ALA A 125 3.10 -11.33 12.19
C ALA A 125 3.47 -9.92 12.66
N ARG A 126 4.43 -9.26 12.00
CA ARG A 126 4.80 -7.86 12.27
C ARG A 126 3.66 -6.90 11.95
N ILE A 127 3.02 -7.03 10.78
CA ILE A 127 1.84 -6.23 10.42
C ILE A 127 0.75 -6.35 11.49
N HIS A 128 0.41 -7.58 11.89
CA HIS A 128 -0.62 -7.83 12.90
C HIS A 128 -0.23 -7.39 14.32
N ALA A 129 1.05 -7.06 14.56
CA ALA A 129 1.56 -6.57 15.84
C ALA A 129 1.80 -5.05 15.83
N THR A 130 1.65 -4.39 14.68
CA THR A 130 1.84 -2.93 14.57
C THR A 130 0.78 -2.21 15.38
N ASP A 131 1.23 -1.35 16.29
CA ASP A 131 0.34 -0.43 16.99
C ASP A 131 -0.11 0.69 16.04
N VAL A 132 -1.42 0.80 15.88
CA VAL A 132 -2.08 1.80 15.04
C VAL A 132 -3.07 2.63 15.84
N SER A 133 -3.01 2.60 17.18
CA SER A 133 -3.93 3.36 18.03
C SER A 133 -3.81 4.87 17.84
N ALA A 134 -2.66 5.34 17.38
CA ALA A 134 -2.38 6.75 17.07
C ALA A 134 -2.64 7.11 15.60
N VAL A 135 -3.14 6.18 14.77
CA VAL A 135 -3.47 6.44 13.37
C VAL A 135 -4.91 6.92 13.29
N ASP A 136 -5.08 8.25 13.25
CA ASP A 136 -6.38 8.87 13.04
C ASP A 136 -6.98 8.48 11.68
N GLY A 137 -8.29 8.25 11.64
CA GLY A 137 -9.01 7.91 10.40
C GLY A 137 -8.97 6.42 10.03
N LEU A 138 -8.12 5.59 10.63
CA LEU A 138 -8.14 4.14 10.39
C LEU A 138 -9.40 3.52 11.00
N GLN A 139 -10.34 3.10 10.15
CA GLN A 139 -11.62 2.57 10.58
C GLN A 139 -11.59 1.04 10.73
N GLU A 140 -12.15 0.56 11.83
CA GLU A 140 -12.60 -0.83 11.91
C GLU A 140 -13.84 -1.01 11.03
N GLN A 141 -13.85 -2.03 10.18
CA GLN A 141 -14.94 -2.27 9.27
C GLN A 141 -15.32 -3.75 9.24
N ASP A 142 -16.60 -4.03 9.45
CA ASP A 142 -17.17 -5.33 9.18
C ASP A 142 -17.19 -5.60 7.67
N GLN A 143 -16.23 -6.39 7.20
CA GLN A 143 -16.09 -6.71 5.79
C GLN A 143 -17.31 -7.43 5.20
N VAL A 144 -17.98 -8.29 5.99
CA VAL A 144 -19.18 -9.01 5.50
C VAL A 144 -20.31 -8.02 5.27
N ALA A 145 -20.54 -7.12 6.23
CA ALA A 145 -21.56 -6.07 6.10
C ALA A 145 -21.22 -5.08 4.96
N MET A 146 -19.95 -4.68 4.84
CA MET A 146 -19.51 -3.79 3.76
C MET A 146 -19.74 -4.41 2.37
N TYR A 147 -19.32 -5.66 2.16
CA TYR A 147 -19.50 -6.30 0.85
C TYR A 147 -20.97 -6.61 0.56
N ARG A 148 -21.79 -6.87 1.59
CA ARG A 148 -23.24 -6.98 1.41
C ARG A 148 -23.86 -5.66 0.96
N ALA A 149 -23.55 -4.55 1.62
CA ALA A 149 -24.02 -3.22 1.18
C ALA A 149 -23.53 -2.87 -0.23
N THR A 150 -22.31 -3.29 -0.58
CA THR A 150 -21.77 -3.17 -1.95
C THR A 150 -22.61 -3.97 -2.95
N LEU A 151 -22.97 -5.21 -2.62
CA LEU A 151 -23.83 -6.04 -3.47
C LEU A 151 -25.20 -5.39 -3.69
N ASP A 152 -25.82 -4.90 -2.61
CA ASP A 152 -27.13 -4.27 -2.64
C ASP A 152 -27.13 -3.03 -3.55
N SER A 153 -26.02 -2.29 -3.62
CA SER A 153 -25.86 -1.10 -4.47
C SER A 153 -25.98 -1.38 -5.97
N PHE A 154 -25.77 -2.63 -6.42
CA PHE A 154 -25.96 -3.00 -7.83
C PHE A 154 -27.44 -3.09 -8.22
N GLY A 155 -28.36 -3.16 -7.25
CA GLY A 155 -29.80 -3.12 -7.50
C GLY A 155 -30.37 -4.36 -8.18
N HIS A 156 -29.64 -5.47 -8.23
CA HIS A 156 -30.12 -6.75 -8.75
C HIS A 156 -29.59 -7.94 -7.94
N PRO A 157 -30.41 -9.00 -7.78
CA PRO A 157 -30.03 -10.15 -6.97
C PRO A 157 -28.90 -10.96 -7.61
N HIS A 158 -27.97 -11.42 -6.78
CA HIS A 158 -26.91 -12.35 -7.18
C HIS A 158 -26.97 -13.63 -6.36
N PRO A 159 -27.69 -14.68 -6.83
CA PRO A 159 -27.98 -15.86 -6.03
C PRO A 159 -26.76 -16.53 -5.38
N ALA A 160 -25.62 -16.56 -6.07
CA ALA A 160 -24.38 -17.11 -5.53
C ALA A 160 -23.84 -16.29 -4.34
N PHE A 161 -23.81 -14.96 -4.45
CA PHE A 161 -23.38 -14.09 -3.35
C PHE A 161 -24.39 -14.06 -2.22
N GLU A 162 -25.70 -14.10 -2.51
CA GLU A 162 -26.73 -14.19 -1.48
C GLU A 162 -26.59 -15.45 -0.63
N LEU A 163 -26.36 -16.60 -1.28
CA LEU A 163 -26.10 -17.85 -0.59
C LEU A 163 -24.82 -17.77 0.25
N ALA A 164 -23.75 -17.18 -0.30
CA ALA A 164 -22.49 -17.01 0.41
C ALA A 164 -22.64 -16.12 1.64
N PHE A 165 -23.30 -14.96 1.54
CA PHE A 165 -23.51 -14.08 2.69
C PHE A 165 -24.42 -14.73 3.74
N ARG A 166 -25.50 -15.42 3.33
CA ARG A 166 -26.33 -16.17 4.28
C ARG A 166 -25.52 -17.22 5.03
N TRP A 167 -24.60 -17.90 4.35
CA TRP A 167 -23.71 -18.86 5.00
C TRP A 167 -22.75 -18.16 5.98
N LEU A 168 -22.12 -17.05 5.58
CA LEU A 168 -21.21 -16.28 6.44
C LEU A 168 -21.91 -15.74 7.69
N ASP A 169 -23.15 -15.25 7.56
CA ASP A 169 -23.96 -14.75 8.66
C ASP A 169 -24.25 -15.86 9.68
N ALA A 170 -24.54 -17.09 9.20
CA ALA A 170 -24.84 -18.24 10.05
C ALA A 170 -23.59 -18.91 10.69
N HIS A 171 -22.41 -18.72 10.10
CA HIS A 171 -21.16 -19.41 10.51
C HIS A 171 -20.07 -18.44 10.96
N ARG A 172 -20.44 -17.23 11.37
CA ARG A 172 -19.48 -16.22 11.77
C ARG A 172 -18.67 -16.70 12.98
N PRO A 173 -17.34 -16.81 12.88
CA PRO A 173 -16.52 -17.18 14.03
C PRO A 173 -16.56 -16.05 15.07
N ALA A 174 -16.41 -16.42 16.34
CA ALA A 174 -16.22 -15.43 17.39
C ALA A 174 -14.96 -14.59 17.09
N GLY A 175 -15.08 -13.27 17.22
CA GLY A 175 -13.94 -12.37 17.09
C GLY A 175 -12.88 -12.67 18.15
N THR A 176 -11.61 -12.67 17.77
CA THR A 176 -10.50 -12.96 18.68
C THR A 176 -9.81 -11.67 19.10
N ARG A 177 -8.97 -11.13 18.23
CA ARG A 177 -8.19 -9.92 18.44
C ARG A 177 -8.38 -8.97 17.26
N ARG A 178 -8.30 -7.68 17.56
CA ARG A 178 -8.26 -6.62 16.55
C ARG A 178 -6.80 -6.31 16.23
N THR A 179 -6.47 -6.30 14.96
CA THR A 179 -5.12 -6.03 14.48
C THR A 179 -5.18 -5.28 13.17
N LEU A 180 -4.14 -4.52 12.87
CA LEU A 180 -3.91 -4.06 11.51
C LEU A 180 -3.88 -5.27 10.57
N VAL A 181 -4.59 -5.18 9.44
CA VAL A 181 -4.51 -6.15 8.34
C VAL A 181 -4.14 -5.40 7.07
N HIS A 182 -3.31 -6.01 6.21
CA HIS A 182 -2.92 -5.37 4.94
C HIS A 182 -4.11 -5.19 3.99
N GLY A 183 -5.14 -6.03 4.07
CA GLY A 183 -6.33 -5.99 3.21
C GLY A 183 -6.18 -6.66 1.84
N ASP A 184 -4.98 -6.63 1.24
CA ASP A 184 -4.67 -7.27 -0.05
C ASP A 184 -3.27 -7.90 -0.05
N PHE A 185 -2.95 -8.73 0.96
CA PHE A 185 -1.64 -9.39 1.05
C PHE A 185 -1.53 -10.56 0.05
N ARG A 186 -0.89 -10.32 -1.08
CA ARG A 186 -0.68 -11.31 -2.15
C ARG A 186 0.58 -11.02 -2.95
N LEU A 187 1.04 -11.99 -3.74
CA LEU A 187 2.27 -11.89 -4.53
C LEU A 187 2.36 -10.67 -5.45
N GLY A 188 1.24 -10.13 -5.93
CA GLY A 188 1.22 -8.92 -6.75
C GLY A 188 1.46 -7.61 -5.97
N ASN A 189 1.44 -7.66 -4.64
CA ASN A 189 1.64 -6.53 -3.74
C ASN A 189 2.86 -6.72 -2.82
N VAL A 190 3.74 -7.67 -3.15
CA VAL A 190 5.02 -7.86 -2.48
C VAL A 190 6.14 -7.75 -3.51
N MET A 191 7.31 -7.34 -3.04
CA MET A 191 8.51 -7.27 -3.85
C MET A 191 9.49 -8.33 -3.36
N VAL A 192 10.15 -9.03 -4.30
CA VAL A 192 11.06 -10.14 -4.02
C VAL A 192 12.37 -9.92 -4.75
N ASP A 193 13.48 -10.13 -4.06
CA ASP A 193 14.85 -10.08 -4.58
C ASP A 193 15.60 -11.42 -4.43
#